data_AF-A0A838V7J6-F1
#
_entry.id   AF-A0A838V7J6-F1
#
_cell.length_a   1.000
_cell.length_b   1.000
_cell.length_c   1.000
_cell.angle_alpha   90.00
_cell.angle_beta   90.00
_cell.angle_gamma   90.00
#
_symmetry.space_group_name_H-M   'P 1'
#
loop_
_entity.id
_entity.type
_entity.pdbx_description
1 polymer ?
#
loop_
_entity_poly.entity_id
_entity_poly.type
_entity_poly.pdbx_seq_one_letter_code
_entity_poly.pdbx_strand_id
1 'polypeptide(L)'
;MSPAGLTARNRGLLARLHQIDGPFTADDAASALQVPRPRAQRLVRYLADRGWLARVRRGVYVAVPLSATVPEEWRADVWRAAAQAYSPCYIAGWSACEHWGLTEQIFRDLMVVSARRIGFRKGEVQGTPVRIKVVDSARLFGTVGVWRGSERVDVSDPSRTVVDLLDDPSMGGGIRHVAEVLEEYFDGAHRDEELLLDYCERFGNRSVYKRLGYLLEALGLDEAGLIGICRDRMSSGVVPLDPGIDAAGARDSNWNLRVNARIDRVAA
;
A
#
# COMPACT_ATOMS: atom_id res chain seq x y z
N MET A 1 12.99 -25.63 -15.82
CA MET A 1 14.04 -26.10 -16.76
C MET A 1 15.37 -25.64 -16.20
N SER A 2 16.50 -26.35 -16.33
CA SER A 2 17.78 -25.78 -15.88
C SER A 2 18.11 -24.55 -16.74
N PRO A 3 18.44 -23.38 -16.16
CA PRO A 3 18.71 -22.19 -16.95
C PRO A 3 19.89 -22.47 -17.89
N ALA A 4 19.66 -22.33 -19.20
CA ALA A 4 20.68 -22.57 -20.20
C ALA A 4 21.92 -21.70 -19.92
N GLY A 5 23.10 -22.31 -19.93
CA GLY A 5 24.35 -21.67 -19.55
C GLY A 5 24.58 -20.31 -20.23
N LEU A 6 25.01 -19.32 -19.45
CA LEU A 6 25.37 -17.99 -19.94
C LEU A 6 26.76 -17.99 -20.57
N THR A 7 26.92 -17.25 -21.67
CA THR A 7 28.25 -16.95 -22.23
C THR A 7 29.08 -16.16 -21.21
N ALA A 8 30.41 -16.27 -21.27
CA ALA A 8 31.32 -15.54 -20.37
C ALA A 8 31.05 -14.03 -20.35
N ARG A 9 30.75 -13.45 -21.52
CA ARG A 9 30.35 -12.06 -21.68
C ARG A 9 29.07 -11.72 -20.91
N ASN A 10 28.03 -12.54 -21.04
CA ASN A 10 26.75 -12.27 -20.37
C ASN A 10 26.84 -12.51 -18.86
N ARG A 11 27.70 -13.41 -18.38
CA ARG A 11 28.00 -13.55 -16.94
C ARG A 11 28.61 -12.27 -16.36
N GLY A 12 29.59 -11.67 -17.04
CA GLY A 12 30.18 -10.40 -16.60
C GLY A 12 29.19 -9.25 -16.56
N LEU A 13 28.27 -9.19 -17.54
CA LEU A 13 27.19 -8.19 -17.54
C LEU A 13 26.17 -8.45 -16.42
N LEU A 14 25.79 -9.71 -16.19
CA LEU A 14 24.91 -10.09 -15.09
C LEU A 14 25.52 -9.72 -13.74
N ALA A 15 26.80 -9.99 -13.52
CA ALA A 15 27.49 -9.62 -12.28
C ALA A 15 27.44 -8.10 -12.00
N ARG A 16 27.52 -7.26 -13.04
CA ARG A 16 27.33 -5.80 -12.89
C ARG A 16 25.87 -5.43 -12.60
N LEU A 17 24.90 -6.14 -13.18
CA LEU A 17 23.49 -5.93 -12.85
C LEU A 17 23.16 -6.33 -11.41
N HIS A 18 23.87 -7.31 -10.84
CA HIS A 18 23.76 -7.67 -9.42
C HIS A 18 24.25 -6.59 -8.46
N GLN A 19 25.04 -5.62 -8.94
CA GLN A 19 25.47 -4.46 -8.14
C GLN A 19 24.41 -3.36 -8.12
N ILE A 20 23.32 -3.51 -8.89
CA ILE A 20 22.19 -2.61 -8.80
C ILE A 20 21.29 -3.10 -7.68
N ASP A 21 21.15 -2.29 -6.64
CA ASP A 21 20.28 -2.61 -5.51
C ASP A 21 18.80 -2.55 -5.92
N GLY A 22 18.12 -3.68 -5.72
CA GLY A 22 16.69 -3.87 -5.98
C GLY A 22 16.24 -3.71 -7.45
N PRO A 23 14.92 -3.56 -7.70
CA PRO A 23 14.39 -3.49 -9.07
C PRO A 23 14.84 -2.32 -9.98
N PHE A 24 15.36 -2.62 -11.16
CA PHE A 24 15.90 -1.67 -12.13
C PHE A 24 15.22 -1.72 -13.50
N THR A 25 15.30 -0.63 -14.25
CA THR A 25 14.78 -0.49 -15.62
C THR A 25 15.85 -0.80 -16.68
N ALA A 26 15.43 -0.84 -17.96
CA ALA A 26 16.39 -0.93 -19.06
C ALA A 26 17.30 0.31 -19.17
N ASP A 27 16.85 1.47 -18.67
CA ASP A 27 17.62 2.71 -18.64
C ASP A 27 18.70 2.65 -17.54
N ASP A 28 18.35 2.17 -16.35
CA ASP A 28 19.30 1.92 -15.26
C ASP A 28 20.36 0.89 -15.68
N ALA A 29 19.92 -0.20 -16.32
CA ALA A 29 20.82 -1.21 -16.87
C ALA A 29 21.73 -0.65 -17.98
N ALA A 30 21.23 0.26 -18.83
CA ALA A 30 22.04 0.91 -19.86
C ALA A 30 23.17 1.74 -19.25
N SER A 31 22.84 2.53 -18.22
CA SER A 31 23.79 3.35 -17.45
C SER A 31 24.79 2.48 -16.71
N ALA A 32 24.32 1.48 -15.96
CA ALA A 32 25.16 0.59 -15.16
C ALA A 32 26.11 -0.24 -16.02
N LEU A 33 25.69 -0.65 -17.22
CA LEU A 33 26.49 -1.47 -18.14
C LEU A 33 27.30 -0.65 -19.14
N GLN A 34 27.05 0.66 -19.26
CA GLN A 34 27.64 1.55 -20.26
C GLN A 34 27.38 1.04 -21.69
N VAL A 35 26.12 0.74 -21.99
CA VAL A 35 25.67 0.25 -23.31
C VAL A 35 24.46 1.02 -23.82
N PRO A 36 24.23 1.08 -25.14
CA PRO A 36 23.03 1.72 -25.68
C PRO A 36 21.74 1.13 -25.11
N ARG A 37 20.77 1.97 -24.77
CA ARG A 37 19.46 1.55 -24.23
C ARG A 37 18.78 0.39 -25.00
N PRO A 38 18.71 0.38 -26.35
CA PRO A 38 18.11 -0.75 -27.07
C PRO A 38 18.82 -2.08 -26.81
N ARG A 39 20.13 -2.03 -26.57
CA ARG A 39 20.94 -3.21 -26.24
C ARG A 39 20.69 -3.66 -24.81
N ALA A 40 20.66 -2.73 -23.85
CA ALA A 40 20.31 -3.04 -22.46
C ALA A 40 18.92 -3.68 -22.39
N GLN A 41 17.93 -3.12 -23.08
CA GLN A 41 16.57 -3.63 -23.13
C GLN A 41 16.49 -5.08 -23.64
N ARG A 42 17.22 -5.41 -24.71
CA ARG A 42 17.29 -6.79 -25.22
C ARG A 42 17.97 -7.73 -24.22
N LEU A 43 19.05 -7.27 -23.58
CA LEU A 43 19.79 -8.06 -22.60
C LEU A 43 18.95 -8.38 -21.35
N VAL A 44 18.31 -7.37 -20.74
CA VAL A 44 17.52 -7.60 -19.51
C VAL A 44 16.32 -8.51 -19.79
N ARG A 45 15.69 -8.38 -20.96
CA ARG A 45 14.64 -9.30 -21.40
C ARG A 45 15.18 -10.72 -21.58
N TYR A 46 16.29 -10.87 -22.28
CA TYR A 46 16.95 -12.16 -22.49
C TYR A 46 17.34 -12.85 -21.18
N LEU A 47 17.86 -12.09 -20.20
CA LEU A 47 18.24 -12.62 -18.90
C LEU A 47 17.00 -13.00 -18.07
N ALA A 48 15.93 -12.20 -18.17
CA ALA A 48 14.67 -12.49 -17.50
C ALA A 48 13.96 -13.73 -18.06
N ASP A 49 13.92 -13.86 -19.38
CA ASP A 49 13.35 -15.04 -20.08
C ASP A 49 14.09 -16.35 -19.74
N ARG A 50 15.27 -16.27 -19.10
CA ARG A 50 16.10 -17.40 -18.68
C ARG A 50 16.27 -17.52 -17.16
N GLY A 51 15.48 -16.78 -16.38
CA GLY A 51 15.48 -16.87 -14.91
C GLY A 51 16.71 -16.24 -14.22
N TRP A 52 17.55 -15.50 -14.94
CA TRP A 52 18.68 -14.78 -14.34
C TRP A 52 18.27 -13.42 -13.77
N LEU A 53 17.17 -12.87 -14.28
CA LEU A 53 16.49 -11.71 -13.71
C LEU A 53 15.03 -12.08 -13.46
N ALA A 54 14.43 -11.57 -12.40
CA ALA A 54 13.00 -11.70 -12.16
C ALA A 54 12.32 -10.42 -12.67
N ARG A 55 11.27 -10.57 -13.49
CA ARG A 55 10.49 -9.41 -13.91
C ARG A 55 9.54 -9.00 -12.79
N VAL A 56 9.71 -7.79 -12.28
CA VAL A 56 8.84 -7.26 -11.21
C VAL A 56 7.52 -6.80 -11.80
N ARG A 57 7.60 -5.96 -12.83
CA ARG A 57 6.47 -5.52 -13.65
C ARG A 57 6.96 -5.22 -15.07
N ARG A 58 6.06 -4.80 -15.96
CA ARG A 58 6.46 -4.41 -17.32
C ARG A 58 7.56 -3.34 -17.31
N GLY A 59 8.76 -3.75 -17.74
CA GLY A 59 9.92 -2.88 -17.92
C GLY A 59 10.83 -2.73 -16.69
N VAL A 60 10.55 -3.44 -15.59
CA VAL A 60 11.28 -3.39 -14.33
C VAL A 60 11.69 -4.81 -13.92
N TYR A 61 12.95 -5.00 -13.52
CA TYR A 61 13.58 -6.30 -13.28
C TYR A 61 14.37 -6.29 -11.96
N VAL A 62 14.44 -7.40 -11.23
CA VAL A 62 15.43 -7.64 -10.16
C VAL A 62 16.49 -8.61 -10.65
N ALA A 63 17.71 -8.48 -10.14
CA ALA A 63 18.67 -9.58 -10.17
C ALA A 63 18.21 -10.72 -9.25
N VAL A 64 18.17 -11.95 -9.78
CA VAL A 64 17.90 -13.15 -8.97
C VAL A 64 19.16 -13.51 -8.22
N PRO A 65 19.18 -13.56 -6.86
CA PRO A 65 20.37 -13.88 -6.08
C PRO A 65 21.07 -15.14 -6.57
N LEU A 66 22.40 -15.10 -6.60
CA LEU A 66 23.22 -16.24 -7.05
C LEU A 66 23.04 -17.49 -6.18
N SER A 67 22.50 -17.32 -4.97
CA SER A 67 22.14 -18.38 -4.03
C SER A 67 20.78 -19.03 -4.29
N ALA A 68 19.98 -18.53 -5.24
CA ALA A 68 18.68 -19.10 -5.56
C ALA A 68 18.83 -20.50 -6.15
N THR A 69 18.37 -21.52 -5.42
CA THR A 69 18.44 -22.93 -5.83
C THR A 69 17.58 -23.21 -7.07
N VAL A 70 16.47 -22.49 -7.20
CA VAL A 70 15.60 -22.49 -8.39
C VAL A 70 15.39 -21.04 -8.84
N PRO A 71 16.27 -20.49 -9.69
CA PRO A 71 16.21 -19.08 -10.11
C PRO A 71 14.89 -18.69 -10.77
N GLU A 72 14.24 -19.63 -11.47
CA GLU A 72 12.93 -19.45 -12.12
C GLU A 72 11.77 -19.27 -11.12
N GLU A 73 11.92 -19.78 -9.89
CA GLU A 73 10.92 -19.70 -8.83
C GLU A 73 11.24 -18.62 -7.78
N TRP A 74 12.44 -18.03 -7.85
CA TRP A 74 12.83 -17.00 -6.90
C TRP A 74 11.94 -15.78 -7.04
N ARG A 75 11.26 -15.45 -5.95
CA ARG A 75 10.50 -14.21 -5.80
C ARG A 75 11.19 -13.36 -4.77
N ALA A 76 11.46 -12.10 -5.12
CA ALA A 76 11.82 -11.12 -4.10
C ALA A 76 10.62 -10.94 -3.17
N ASP A 77 10.87 -10.45 -1.96
CA ASP A 77 9.80 -9.97 -1.11
C ASP A 77 8.91 -8.98 -1.91
N VAL A 78 7.61 -9.27 -1.96
CA VAL A 78 6.66 -8.53 -2.81
C VAL A 78 6.55 -7.08 -2.37
N TRP A 79 6.72 -6.78 -1.07
CA TRP A 79 6.68 -5.41 -0.56
C TRP A 79 7.90 -4.63 -1.02
N ARG A 80 9.10 -5.23 -0.97
CA ARG A 80 10.32 -4.61 -1.53
C ARG A 80 10.17 -4.32 -3.02
N ALA A 81 9.66 -5.31 -3.74
CA ALA A 81 9.45 -5.19 -5.18
C ALA A 81 8.44 -4.09 -5.53
N ALA A 82 7.36 -3.96 -4.75
CA ALA A 82 6.37 -2.90 -4.90
C ALA A 82 6.92 -1.53 -4.52
N ALA A 83 7.63 -1.43 -3.39
CA ALA A 83 8.24 -0.19 -2.91
C ALA A 83 9.15 0.44 -3.97
N GLN A 84 9.99 -0.37 -4.62
CA GLN A 84 10.84 0.13 -5.70
C GLN A 84 10.06 0.40 -7.00
N ALA A 85 9.08 -0.45 -7.33
CA ALA A 85 8.30 -0.30 -8.57
C ALA A 85 7.46 0.99 -8.59
N TYR A 86 7.03 1.46 -7.42
CA TYR A 86 6.08 2.57 -7.24
C TYR A 86 6.63 3.75 -6.44
N SER A 87 7.90 3.73 -6.03
CA SER A 87 8.56 4.84 -5.34
C SER A 87 8.39 6.19 -6.07
N PRO A 88 8.24 7.31 -5.33
CA PRO A 88 8.09 7.39 -3.86
C PRO A 88 6.70 6.92 -3.40
N CYS A 89 6.65 5.98 -2.45
CA CYS A 89 5.42 5.29 -2.03
C CYS A 89 5.56 4.65 -0.64
N TYR A 90 4.43 4.21 -0.08
CA TYR A 90 4.36 3.34 1.09
C TYR A 90 3.31 2.23 0.91
N ILE A 91 3.44 1.15 1.69
CA ILE A 91 2.46 0.08 1.79
C ILE A 91 1.33 0.52 2.74
N ALA A 92 0.08 0.41 2.30
CA ALA A 92 -1.07 1.04 2.95
C ALA A 92 -2.26 0.08 3.07
N GLY A 93 -3.40 0.59 3.55
CA GLY A 93 -4.69 -0.09 3.51
C GLY A 93 -4.66 -1.47 4.17
N TRP A 94 -5.37 -2.44 3.59
CA TRP A 94 -5.42 -3.80 4.12
C TRP A 94 -4.04 -4.44 4.33
N SER A 95 -3.04 -4.14 3.48
CA SER A 95 -1.68 -4.67 3.66
C SER A 95 -1.00 -4.11 4.91
N ALA A 96 -1.25 -2.85 5.26
CA ALA A 96 -0.79 -2.28 6.52
C ALA A 96 -1.61 -2.81 7.71
N CYS A 97 -2.92 -3.00 7.54
CA CYS A 97 -3.78 -3.58 8.59
C CYS A 97 -3.29 -4.99 8.98
N GLU A 98 -3.04 -5.85 8.00
CA GLU A 98 -2.47 -7.19 8.21
C GLU A 98 -1.12 -7.13 8.94
N HIS A 99 -0.25 -6.19 8.58
CA HIS A 99 1.07 -6.07 9.21
C HIS A 99 1.01 -5.67 10.67
N TRP A 100 0.09 -4.76 11.02
CA TRP A 100 -0.11 -4.27 12.38
C TRP A 100 -1.07 -5.12 13.22
N GLY A 101 -1.58 -6.23 12.67
CA GLY A 101 -2.56 -7.07 13.35
C GLY A 101 -3.90 -6.37 13.60
N LEU A 102 -4.25 -5.35 12.79
CA LEU A 102 -5.53 -4.65 12.90
C LEU A 102 -6.69 -5.41 12.23
N THR A 103 -6.39 -6.56 11.61
CA THR A 103 -7.38 -7.46 11.01
C THR A 103 -6.80 -8.85 10.86
N GLU A 104 -7.65 -9.87 11.06
CA GLU A 104 -7.38 -11.27 10.73
C GLU A 104 -7.75 -11.60 9.27
N GLN A 105 -8.41 -10.69 8.56
CA GLN A 105 -8.80 -10.91 7.17
C GLN A 105 -7.57 -10.87 6.25
N ILE A 106 -7.37 -11.96 5.50
CA ILE A 106 -6.26 -12.08 4.54
C ILE A 106 -6.70 -11.60 3.15
N PHE A 107 -5.98 -10.63 2.61
CA PHE A 107 -6.16 -10.11 1.25
C PHE A 107 -5.09 -10.64 0.31
N ARG A 108 -5.50 -10.96 -0.93
CA ARG A 108 -4.58 -11.46 -1.97
C ARG A 108 -3.78 -10.36 -2.66
N ASP A 109 -4.31 -9.15 -2.67
CA ASP A 109 -3.72 -8.01 -3.37
C ASP A 109 -2.84 -7.22 -2.40
N LEU A 110 -1.81 -6.53 -2.89
CA LEU A 110 -1.08 -5.52 -2.13
C LEU A 110 -1.70 -4.13 -2.34
N MET A 111 -1.84 -3.33 -1.30
CA MET A 111 -2.22 -1.92 -1.43
C MET A 111 -1.02 -0.99 -1.29
N VAL A 112 -0.82 -0.13 -2.30
CA VAL A 112 0.30 0.82 -2.36
C VAL A 112 -0.24 2.23 -2.58
N VAL A 113 0.24 3.17 -1.78
CA VAL A 113 0.01 4.61 -2.00
C VAL A 113 1.30 5.22 -2.52
N SER A 114 1.21 5.90 -3.66
CA SER A 114 2.38 6.39 -4.41
C SER A 114 2.21 7.85 -4.81
N ALA A 115 3.27 8.66 -4.68
CA ALA A 115 3.30 10.00 -5.24
C ALA A 115 3.84 10.04 -6.67
N ARG A 116 4.29 8.90 -7.21
CA ARG A 116 4.62 8.78 -8.62
C ARG A 116 3.35 8.93 -9.48
N ARG A 117 3.46 9.71 -10.55
CA ARG A 117 2.41 9.80 -11.58
C ARG A 117 2.26 8.46 -12.31
N ILE A 118 1.16 7.76 -12.03
CA ILE A 118 0.83 6.45 -12.61
C ILE A 118 -0.56 6.55 -13.27
N GLY A 119 -0.67 6.13 -14.53
CA GLY A 119 -1.91 6.21 -15.31
C GLY A 119 -2.90 5.05 -15.07
N PHE A 120 -2.52 4.06 -14.27
CA PHE A 120 -3.34 2.90 -13.91
C PHE A 120 -3.50 2.78 -12.39
N ARG A 121 -4.50 2.01 -11.94
CA ARG A 121 -4.81 1.78 -10.51
C ARG A 121 -4.71 0.32 -10.08
N LYS A 122 -4.64 -0.59 -11.05
CA LYS A 122 -4.41 -2.02 -10.85
C LYS A 122 -3.16 -2.41 -11.62
N GLY A 123 -2.25 -3.09 -10.94
CA GLY A 123 -1.01 -3.61 -11.49
C GLY A 123 -0.72 -5.00 -10.95
N GLU A 124 0.49 -5.45 -11.20
CA GLU A 124 0.98 -6.73 -10.72
C GLU A 124 2.47 -6.59 -10.41
N VAL A 125 2.89 -7.20 -9.31
CA VAL A 125 4.28 -7.28 -8.86
C VAL A 125 4.56 -8.75 -8.56
N GLN A 126 5.41 -9.39 -9.38
CA GLN A 126 5.79 -10.80 -9.22
C GLN A 126 4.61 -11.79 -9.10
N GLY A 127 3.56 -11.59 -9.92
CA GLY A 127 2.34 -12.40 -9.88
C GLY A 127 1.37 -12.03 -8.76
N THR A 128 1.73 -11.11 -7.86
CA THR A 128 0.82 -10.57 -6.84
C THR A 128 0.10 -9.35 -7.39
N PRO A 129 -1.24 -9.33 -7.41
CA PRO A 129 -1.98 -8.14 -7.81
C PRO A 129 -1.66 -6.97 -6.88
N VAL A 130 -1.53 -5.76 -7.44
CA VAL A 130 -1.29 -4.54 -6.67
C VAL A 130 -2.34 -3.51 -7.01
N ARG A 131 -2.98 -2.97 -5.97
CA ARG A 131 -3.84 -1.78 -6.08
C ARG A 131 -3.04 -0.54 -5.69
N ILE A 132 -3.19 0.49 -6.50
CA ILE A 132 -2.34 1.69 -6.45
C ILE A 132 -3.23 2.91 -6.32
N LYS A 133 -3.06 3.65 -5.23
CA LYS A 133 -3.61 4.99 -5.07
C LYS A 133 -2.51 6.00 -5.32
N VAL A 134 -2.79 6.96 -6.21
CA VAL A 134 -1.85 8.04 -6.51
C VAL A 134 -2.23 9.27 -5.71
N VAL A 135 -1.28 9.83 -4.98
CA VAL A 135 -1.46 11.00 -4.10
C VAL A 135 -0.40 12.05 -4.41
N ASP A 136 -0.56 13.25 -3.85
CA ASP A 136 0.51 14.25 -3.84
C ASP A 136 1.65 13.82 -2.89
N SER A 137 2.89 14.24 -3.15
CA SER A 137 4.03 13.90 -2.29
C SER A 137 3.87 14.42 -0.86
N ALA A 138 3.14 15.52 -0.64
CA ALA A 138 2.80 16.01 0.69
C ALA A 138 1.95 15.02 1.51
N ARG A 139 1.33 14.03 0.87
CA ARG A 139 0.55 12.97 1.54
C ARG A 139 1.38 11.75 1.96
N LEU A 140 2.69 11.72 1.66
CA LEU A 140 3.60 10.67 2.11
C LEU A 140 4.13 10.98 3.52
N PHE A 141 3.26 10.84 4.53
CA PHE A 141 3.59 11.04 5.94
C PHE A 141 2.89 10.00 6.82
N GLY A 142 3.30 9.89 8.08
CA GLY A 142 2.76 8.88 9.00
C GLY A 142 3.19 7.48 8.56
N THR A 143 4.44 7.36 8.12
CA THR A 143 5.01 6.11 7.65
C THR A 143 6.20 5.72 8.50
N VAL A 144 6.30 4.43 8.76
CA VAL A 144 7.42 3.81 9.48
C VAL A 144 8.13 2.81 8.59
N GLY A 145 9.43 2.72 8.74
CA GLY A 145 10.26 1.82 7.95
C GLY A 145 10.28 0.42 8.55
N VAL A 146 9.71 -0.54 7.85
CA VAL A 146 9.65 -1.95 8.24
C VAL A 146 10.73 -2.73 7.50
N TRP A 147 11.51 -3.52 8.25
CA TRP A 147 12.57 -4.34 7.68
C TRP A 147 12.00 -5.59 7.02
N ARG A 148 12.32 -5.77 5.73
CA ARG A 148 11.98 -6.96 4.92
C ARG A 148 13.28 -7.63 4.49
N GLY A 149 13.91 -8.37 5.39
CA GLY A 149 15.29 -8.84 5.22
C GLY A 149 16.28 -7.69 5.39
N SER A 150 17.09 -7.39 4.38
CA SER A 150 18.12 -6.33 4.44
C SER A 150 17.66 -4.96 3.93
N GLU A 151 16.41 -4.82 3.49
CA GLU A 151 15.87 -3.55 2.99
C GLU A 151 14.72 -3.07 3.85
N ARG A 152 14.58 -1.74 3.92
CA ARG A 152 13.51 -1.05 4.62
C ARG A 152 12.41 -0.67 3.64
N VAL A 153 11.17 -1.02 3.95
CA VAL A 153 9.98 -0.63 3.19
C VAL A 153 9.14 0.28 4.07
N ASP A 154 8.74 1.43 3.53
CA ASP A 154 7.87 2.35 4.27
C ASP A 154 6.41 1.83 4.24
N VAL A 155 5.76 1.84 5.41
CA VAL A 155 4.40 1.37 5.65
C VAL A 155 3.67 2.46 6.42
N SER A 156 2.38 2.70 6.16
CA SER A 156 1.60 3.57 7.03
C SER A 156 1.62 3.00 8.44
N ASP A 157 1.94 3.81 9.45
CA ASP A 157 1.80 3.39 10.85
C ASP A 157 0.31 3.13 11.19
N PRO A 158 0.00 2.54 12.35
CA PRO A 158 -1.39 2.21 12.70
C PRO A 158 -2.35 3.41 12.63
N SER A 159 -2.00 4.55 13.25
CA SER A 159 -2.85 5.75 13.23
C SER A 159 -3.04 6.29 11.82
N ARG A 160 -1.99 6.28 10.99
CA ARG A 160 -2.09 6.70 9.59
C ARG A 160 -2.92 5.73 8.75
N THR A 161 -2.79 4.44 9.01
CA THR A 161 -3.57 3.39 8.35
C THR A 161 -5.06 3.63 8.56
N VAL A 162 -5.48 3.92 9.80
CA VAL A 162 -6.87 4.29 10.11
C VAL A 162 -7.31 5.53 9.32
N VAL A 163 -6.50 6.58 9.25
CA VAL A 163 -6.84 7.79 8.46
C VAL A 163 -7.00 7.48 6.96
N ASP A 164 -6.13 6.64 6.39
CA ASP A 164 -6.23 6.25 4.98
C ASP A 164 -7.54 5.49 4.69
N LEU A 165 -7.93 4.60 5.60
CA LEU A 165 -9.19 3.84 5.50
C LEU A 165 -10.43 4.72 5.65
N LEU A 166 -10.39 5.70 6.56
CA LEU A 166 -11.48 6.67 6.74
C LEU A 166 -11.59 7.64 5.56
N ASP A 167 -10.49 8.00 4.91
CA ASP A 167 -10.53 8.79 3.67
C ASP A 167 -11.19 7.98 2.54
N ASP A 168 -10.72 6.74 2.38
CA ASP A 168 -11.09 5.86 1.28
C ASP A 168 -11.33 4.43 1.78
N PRO A 169 -12.57 4.14 2.19
CA PRO A 169 -12.94 2.83 2.73
C PRO A 169 -12.64 1.66 1.80
N SER A 170 -12.56 1.91 0.48
CA SER A 170 -12.22 0.87 -0.48
C SER A 170 -10.82 0.29 -0.28
N MET A 171 -9.90 1.05 0.34
CA MET A 171 -8.56 0.60 0.74
C MET A 171 -8.55 -0.40 1.90
N GLY A 172 -9.68 -0.51 2.62
CA GLY A 172 -9.93 -1.51 3.65
C GLY A 172 -10.95 -2.53 3.20
N GLY A 173 -11.33 -2.61 1.92
CA GLY A 173 -12.37 -3.53 1.47
C GLY A 173 -13.81 -3.07 1.75
N GLY A 174 -14.02 -1.82 2.19
CA GLY A 174 -15.33 -1.21 2.42
C GLY A 174 -15.51 -0.77 3.88
N ILE A 175 -16.47 0.12 4.13
CA ILE A 175 -16.61 0.78 5.44
C ILE A 175 -16.88 -0.17 6.60
N ARG A 176 -17.49 -1.33 6.34
CA ARG A 176 -17.76 -2.34 7.39
C ARG A 176 -16.47 -2.88 7.98
N HIS A 177 -15.53 -3.30 7.13
CA HIS A 177 -14.24 -3.76 7.59
C HIS A 177 -13.39 -2.61 8.16
N VAL A 178 -13.58 -1.37 7.68
CA VAL A 178 -12.98 -0.20 8.34
C VAL A 178 -13.48 -0.03 9.78
N ALA A 179 -14.76 -0.33 10.06
CA ALA A 179 -15.29 -0.28 11.41
C ALA A 179 -14.64 -1.36 12.31
N GLU A 180 -14.45 -2.58 11.81
CA GLU A 180 -13.75 -3.67 12.51
C GLU A 180 -12.29 -3.29 12.81
N VAL A 181 -11.57 -2.74 11.82
CA VAL A 181 -10.20 -2.24 11.99
C VAL A 181 -10.14 -1.10 13.01
N LEU A 182 -11.15 -0.24 13.05
CA LEU A 182 -11.23 0.84 14.02
C LEU A 182 -11.42 0.31 15.44
N GLU A 183 -12.33 -0.65 15.63
CA GLU A 183 -12.55 -1.33 16.91
C GLU A 183 -11.23 -1.96 17.43
N GLU A 184 -10.57 -2.77 16.60
CA GLU A 184 -9.28 -3.39 16.95
C GLU A 184 -8.19 -2.35 17.26
N TYR A 185 -8.15 -1.23 16.53
CA TYR A 185 -7.21 -0.14 16.82
C TYR A 185 -7.43 0.49 18.20
N PHE A 186 -8.69 0.68 18.63
CA PHE A 186 -9.02 1.28 19.92
C PHE A 186 -8.86 0.32 21.11
N ASP A 187 -8.98 -0.98 20.87
CA ASP A 187 -8.75 -2.02 21.88
C ASP A 187 -7.28 -2.49 21.95
N GLY A 188 -6.53 -2.27 20.87
CA GLY A 188 -5.18 -2.79 20.69
C GLY A 188 -4.04 -1.91 21.24
N ALA A 189 -2.83 -2.49 21.25
CA ALA A 189 -1.62 -1.84 21.76
C ALA A 189 -1.10 -0.67 20.88
N HIS A 190 -1.69 -0.47 19.70
CA HIS A 190 -1.30 0.54 18.74
C HIS A 190 -2.11 1.84 18.83
N ARG A 191 -3.07 1.92 19.76
CA ARG A 191 -3.90 3.10 20.01
C ARG A 191 -3.03 4.33 20.32
N ASP A 192 -3.25 5.38 19.56
CA ASP A 192 -2.68 6.72 19.77
C ASP A 192 -3.63 7.78 19.18
N GLU A 193 -4.58 8.22 20.01
CA GLU A 193 -5.63 9.18 19.62
C GLU A 193 -5.09 10.57 19.26
N GLU A 194 -4.04 11.02 19.95
CA GLU A 194 -3.43 12.32 19.69
C GLU A 194 -2.79 12.32 18.29
N LEU A 195 -2.05 11.26 17.97
CA LEU A 195 -1.46 11.08 16.65
C LEU A 195 -2.51 10.87 15.57
N LEU A 196 -3.58 10.12 15.85
CA LEU A 196 -4.71 9.94 14.94
C LEU A 196 -5.33 11.29 14.56
N LEU A 197 -5.54 12.17 15.56
CA LEU A 197 -6.09 13.50 15.35
C LEU A 197 -5.12 14.44 14.61
N ASP A 198 -3.83 14.39 14.92
CA ASP A 198 -2.80 15.13 14.16
C ASP A 198 -2.83 14.72 12.68
N TYR A 199 -2.90 13.42 12.41
CA TYR A 199 -2.95 12.90 11.05
C TYR A 199 -4.25 13.25 10.34
N CYS A 200 -5.39 13.22 11.01
CA CYS A 200 -6.66 13.70 10.44
C CYS A 200 -6.56 15.16 9.98
N GLU A 201 -5.96 16.02 10.81
CA GLU A 201 -5.81 17.45 10.49
C GLU A 201 -4.83 17.65 9.34
N ARG A 202 -3.64 17.04 9.44
CA ARG A 202 -2.61 17.13 8.41
C ARG A 202 -3.06 16.57 7.06
N PHE A 203 -3.93 15.54 7.06
CA PHE A 203 -4.47 14.95 5.85
C PHE A 203 -5.46 15.87 5.14
N GLY A 204 -6.12 16.78 5.88
CA GLY A 204 -6.91 17.89 5.35
C GLY A 204 -8.23 17.50 4.67
N ASN A 205 -8.66 16.24 4.76
CA ASN A 205 -9.97 15.83 4.25
C ASN A 205 -11.01 15.76 5.39
N ARG A 206 -11.92 16.73 5.41
CA ARG A 206 -12.97 16.87 6.43
C ARG A 206 -13.98 15.70 6.46
N SER A 207 -14.04 14.85 5.43
CA SER A 207 -14.88 13.63 5.48
C SER A 207 -14.34 12.57 6.44
N VAL A 208 -13.04 12.60 6.76
CA VAL A 208 -12.41 11.68 7.72
C VAL A 208 -13.05 11.85 9.10
N TYR A 209 -13.19 13.09 9.58
CA TYR A 209 -13.84 13.38 10.87
C TYR A 209 -15.29 12.89 10.94
N LYS A 210 -16.03 12.96 9.82
CA LYS A 210 -17.42 12.47 9.77
C LYS A 210 -17.49 10.97 9.97
N ARG A 211 -16.66 10.23 9.23
CA ARG A 211 -16.64 8.76 9.30
C ARG A 211 -16.07 8.30 10.64
N LEU A 212 -15.00 8.91 11.14
CA LEU A 212 -14.42 8.58 12.43
C LEU A 212 -15.48 8.71 13.52
N GLY A 213 -16.06 9.90 13.67
CA GLY A 213 -17.03 10.14 14.72
C GLY A 213 -18.31 9.30 14.61
N TYR A 214 -18.82 9.11 13.39
CA TYR A 214 -19.95 8.20 13.15
C TYR A 214 -19.63 6.75 13.55
N LEU A 215 -18.45 6.25 13.19
CA LEU A 215 -18.06 4.87 13.50
C LEU A 215 -17.84 4.68 15.00
N LEU A 216 -17.20 5.63 15.70
CA LEU A 216 -17.06 5.59 17.16
C LEU A 216 -18.41 5.46 17.86
N GLU A 217 -19.41 6.24 17.43
CA GLU A 217 -20.77 6.15 17.97
C GLU A 217 -21.48 4.84 17.61
N ALA A 218 -21.38 4.42 16.35
CA ALA A 218 -22.04 3.20 15.87
C ALA A 218 -21.50 1.95 16.56
N LEU A 219 -20.19 1.89 16.78
CA LEU A 219 -19.51 0.82 17.52
C LEU A 219 -19.75 0.93 19.03
N GLY A 220 -20.11 2.11 19.53
CA GLY A 220 -20.34 2.35 20.95
C GLY A 220 -19.06 2.45 21.77
N LEU A 221 -17.99 2.94 21.15
CA LEU A 221 -16.72 3.21 21.81
C LEU A 221 -16.89 4.46 22.70
N ASP A 222 -16.43 4.37 23.96
CA ASP A 222 -16.57 5.44 24.96
C ASP A 222 -15.54 6.56 24.75
N GLU A 223 -15.60 7.21 23.58
CA GLU A 223 -14.61 8.18 23.12
C GLU A 223 -15.22 9.58 23.02
N ALA A 224 -15.92 10.02 24.07
CA ALA A 224 -16.72 11.25 24.06
C ALA A 224 -15.91 12.51 23.68
N GLY A 225 -14.66 12.60 24.14
CA GLY A 225 -13.75 13.70 23.80
C GLY A 225 -13.40 13.74 22.31
N LEU A 226 -13.02 12.58 21.75
CA LEU A 226 -12.67 12.44 20.34
C LEU A 226 -13.89 12.68 19.43
N ILE A 227 -15.06 12.17 19.82
CA ILE A 227 -16.34 12.41 19.13
C ILE A 227 -16.65 13.92 19.09
N GLY A 228 -16.47 14.63 20.20
CA GLY A 228 -16.63 16.09 20.27
C GLY A 228 -15.73 16.82 19.27
N ILE A 229 -14.44 16.48 19.24
CA ILE A 229 -13.47 17.06 18.31
C ILE A 229 -13.88 16.78 16.85
N CYS A 230 -14.35 15.56 16.54
CA CYS A 230 -14.82 15.22 15.20
C CYS A 230 -16.02 16.08 14.76
N ARG A 231 -16.97 16.34 15.67
CA ARG A 231 -18.13 17.21 15.39
C ARG A 231 -17.73 18.66 15.13
N ASP A 232 -16.78 19.18 15.90
CA ASP A 232 -16.29 20.56 15.72
C ASP A 232 -15.51 20.74 14.42
N ARG A 233 -14.82 19.68 13.98
CA ARG A 233 -13.95 19.73 12.80
C ARG A 233 -14.59 19.24 11.51
N MET A 234 -15.77 18.61 11.52
CA MET A 234 -16.41 18.16 10.28
C MET A 234 -16.99 19.33 9.45
N SER A 235 -17.09 19.15 8.13
CA SER A 235 -17.73 20.13 7.24
C SER A 235 -19.25 19.94 7.12
N SER A 236 -19.97 20.95 6.63
CA SER A 236 -21.44 20.92 6.51
C SER A 236 -22.00 20.06 5.35
N GLY A 237 -21.21 19.80 4.30
CA GLY A 237 -21.69 19.07 3.12
C GLY A 237 -22.00 17.60 3.42
N VAL A 238 -23.00 17.00 2.75
CA VAL A 238 -23.34 15.58 2.96
C VAL A 238 -22.51 14.67 2.06
N VAL A 239 -21.86 13.65 2.63
CA VAL A 239 -21.06 12.65 1.87
C VAL A 239 -21.52 11.23 2.19
N PRO A 240 -21.35 10.24 1.30
CA PRO A 240 -21.64 8.85 1.63
C PRO A 240 -20.68 8.32 2.71
N LEU A 241 -21.23 7.50 3.61
CA LEU A 241 -20.47 6.76 4.60
C LEU A 241 -19.46 5.83 3.91
N ASP A 242 -19.91 5.07 2.91
CA ASP A 242 -19.04 4.30 2.01
C ASP A 242 -19.12 4.84 0.57
N PRO A 243 -18.10 5.56 0.07
CA PRO A 243 -18.06 6.05 -1.31
C PRO A 243 -17.92 4.95 -2.36
N GLY A 244 -17.54 3.72 -1.98
CA GLY A 244 -17.26 2.61 -2.89
C GLY A 244 -18.51 1.85 -3.35
N ILE A 245 -19.68 2.17 -2.79
CA ILE A 245 -20.97 1.51 -3.10
C ILE A 245 -22.04 2.56 -3.43
N ASP A 246 -23.21 2.10 -3.87
CA ASP A 246 -24.34 2.97 -4.18
C ASP A 246 -24.69 3.88 -3.00
N ALA A 247 -24.94 5.16 -3.28
CA ALA A 247 -25.26 6.17 -2.26
C ALA A 247 -26.69 6.05 -1.72
N ALA A 248 -27.36 4.90 -1.88
CA ALA A 248 -28.69 4.67 -1.35
C ALA A 248 -28.62 4.45 0.17
N GLY A 249 -29.24 5.33 0.94
CA GLY A 249 -29.18 5.27 2.40
C GLY A 249 -29.87 6.45 3.07
N ALA A 250 -30.18 6.29 4.36
CA ALA A 250 -30.74 7.36 5.17
C ALA A 250 -29.70 8.47 5.40
N ARG A 251 -30.16 9.70 5.54
CA ARG A 251 -29.29 10.82 5.94
C ARG A 251 -29.15 10.81 7.46
N ASP A 252 -27.92 10.80 7.93
CA ASP A 252 -27.56 11.15 9.30
C ASP A 252 -27.19 12.64 9.35
N SER A 253 -28.01 13.43 10.02
CA SER A 253 -27.80 14.88 10.18
C SER A 253 -26.74 15.22 11.22
N ASN A 254 -26.45 14.33 12.17
CA ASN A 254 -25.45 14.57 13.21
C ASN A 254 -24.05 14.55 12.60
N TRP A 255 -23.81 13.65 11.64
CA TRP A 255 -22.52 13.50 10.98
C TRP A 255 -22.47 14.04 9.54
N ASN A 256 -23.58 14.56 9.02
CA ASN A 256 -23.72 14.92 7.61
C ASN A 256 -23.28 13.78 6.68
N LEU A 257 -23.73 12.57 7.00
CA LEU A 257 -23.45 11.36 6.23
C LEU A 257 -24.70 10.84 5.56
N ARG A 258 -24.51 10.17 4.43
CA ARG A 258 -25.49 9.22 3.90
C ARG A 258 -25.08 7.83 4.34
N VAL A 259 -25.86 7.25 5.25
CA VAL A 259 -25.61 5.92 5.81
C VAL A 259 -26.06 4.89 4.78
N ASN A 260 -25.19 4.63 3.81
CA ASN A 260 -25.41 3.69 2.72
C ASN A 260 -24.83 2.29 2.99
N ALA A 261 -24.26 2.09 4.18
CA ALA A 261 -23.86 0.80 4.70
C ALA A 261 -24.29 0.68 6.16
N ARG A 262 -24.76 -0.50 6.55
CA ARG A 262 -25.01 -0.86 7.94
C ARG A 262 -23.70 -1.24 8.62
N ILE A 263 -23.46 -0.67 9.80
CA ILE A 263 -22.37 -1.03 10.71
C ILE A 263 -23.00 -1.89 11.82
N ASP A 264 -22.47 -3.09 11.99
CA ASP A 264 -22.86 -4.01 13.06
C ASP A 264 -21.71 -4.03 14.08
N ARG A 265 -22.03 -4.11 15.37
CA ARG A 265 -21.00 -4.40 16.38
C ARG A 265 -20.53 -5.83 16.21
N VAL A 266 -19.23 -6.06 16.29
CA VAL A 266 -18.72 -7.42 16.43
C VAL A 266 -19.19 -7.91 17.79
N ALA A 267 -19.90 -9.05 17.82
CA ALA A 267 -20.35 -9.62 19.08
C ALA A 267 -19.11 -10.07 19.88
N ALA A 268 -18.95 -9.51 21.08
CA ALA A 268 -17.94 -9.93 22.06
C ALA A 268 -18.11 -11.40 22.48
#